data_AF-A0A453RM17-F1
#
_entry.id   AF-A0A453RM17-F1
#
_cell.length_a   1.000
_cell.length_b   1.000
_cell.length_c   1.000
_cell.angle_alpha   90.00
_cell.angle_beta   90.00
_cell.angle_gamma   90.00
#
_symmetry.space_group_name_H-M   'P 1'
#
loop_
_entity.id
_entity.type
_entity.pdbx_description
1 polymer ?
#
loop_
_entity_poly.entity_id
_entity_poly.type
_entity_poly.pdbx_seq_one_letter_code
_entity_poly.pdbx_strand_id
1 'polypeptide(L)'
;DNRSEIRSRGDKDVDNQHLQTEEKEVVSSVATVLSDLCGPGEWMPMKTLHTELMDQFGNVWHHSRVRKYLTADDWSVIEAKGRPWYGLLGLLRKYPEHFVINTKSKGRAISEFVSLVSLLS
;
A
#
# COMPACT_ATOMS: atom_id res chain seq x y z
N ASP A 1 -30.12 -43.97 -2.01
CA ASP A 1 -29.74 -42.72 -2.68
C ASP A 1 -28.53 -42.08 -2.03
N ASN A 2 -27.43 -41.99 -2.79
CA ASN A 2 -26.20 -41.30 -2.42
C ASN A 2 -26.06 -40.07 -3.32
N ARG A 3 -26.17 -38.83 -2.79
CA ARG A 3 -25.52 -37.67 -3.41
C ARG A 3 -25.43 -36.43 -2.50
N SER A 4 -24.22 -36.29 -1.93
CA SER A 4 -23.48 -35.02 -1.81
C SER A 4 -23.77 -34.07 -0.63
N GLU A 5 -23.18 -34.39 0.53
CA GLU A 5 -22.23 -33.44 1.14
C GLU A 5 -21.09 -33.19 0.14
N ILE A 6 -20.65 -31.93 -0.07
CA ILE A 6 -19.24 -31.53 -0.32
C ILE A 6 -19.18 -29.99 -0.54
N ARG A 7 -18.66 -29.32 0.50
CA ARG A 7 -17.73 -28.17 0.48
C ARG A 7 -18.16 -26.85 -0.22
N SER A 8 -18.77 -25.96 0.55
CA SER A 8 -18.72 -24.49 0.31
C SER A 8 -17.92 -23.76 1.40
N ARG A 9 -16.70 -24.25 1.70
CA ARG A 9 -15.76 -23.58 2.63
C ARG A 9 -14.39 -23.28 2.01
N GLY A 10 -14.09 -23.73 0.79
CA GLY A 10 -12.76 -23.58 0.18
C GLY A 10 -12.51 -22.24 -0.54
N ASP A 11 -13.56 -21.50 -0.91
CA ASP A 11 -13.44 -20.34 -1.81
C ASP A 11 -12.97 -19.07 -1.09
N LYS A 12 -13.42 -18.85 0.15
CA LYS A 12 -13.06 -17.65 0.93
C LYS A 12 -11.61 -17.65 1.43
N ASP A 13 -11.01 -18.82 1.63
CA ASP A 13 -9.63 -18.94 2.13
C ASP A 13 -8.58 -18.64 1.05
N VAL A 14 -8.85 -19.03 -0.21
CA VAL A 14 -7.95 -18.73 -1.33
C VAL A 14 -7.97 -17.25 -1.69
N ASP A 15 -9.14 -16.60 -1.67
CA ASP A 15 -9.24 -15.16 -1.87
C ASP A 15 -8.46 -14.39 -0.79
N ASN A 16 -8.60 -14.80 0.48
CA ASN A 16 -7.92 -14.16 1.59
C ASN A 16 -6.39 -14.39 1.56
N GLN A 17 -5.92 -15.56 1.13
CA GLN A 17 -4.49 -15.82 0.92
C GLN A 17 -3.93 -15.04 -0.28
N HIS A 18 -4.70 -14.89 -1.35
CA HIS A 18 -4.32 -14.10 -2.52
C HIS A 18 -4.17 -12.62 -2.14
N LEU A 19 -5.15 -12.08 -1.41
CA LEU A 19 -5.14 -10.73 -0.86
C LEU A 19 -3.89 -10.45 0.00
N GLN A 20 -3.50 -11.39 0.87
CA GLN A 20 -2.29 -11.26 1.68
C GLN A 20 -1.00 -11.29 0.85
N THR A 21 -0.99 -12.04 -0.26
CA THR A 21 0.17 -12.13 -1.15
C THR A 21 0.36 -10.80 -1.91
N GLU A 22 -0.72 -10.22 -2.41
CA GLU A 22 -0.72 -8.90 -3.06
C GLU A 22 -0.21 -7.81 -2.11
N GLU A 23 -0.70 -7.80 -0.85
CA GLU A 23 -0.25 -6.82 0.15
C GLU A 23 1.26 -6.90 0.38
N LYS A 24 1.79 -8.12 0.51
CA LYS A 24 3.22 -8.36 0.70
C LYS A 24 4.06 -7.90 -0.50
N GLU A 25 3.57 -8.12 -1.73
CA GLU A 25 4.27 -7.68 -2.95
C GLU A 25 4.39 -6.16 -3.00
N VAL A 26 3.29 -5.45 -2.70
CA VAL A 26 3.28 -3.97 -2.65
C VAL A 26 4.19 -3.46 -1.53
N VAL A 27 4.10 -4.05 -0.33
CA VAL A 27 4.97 -3.71 0.80
C VAL A 27 6.44 -3.90 0.47
N SER A 28 6.79 -5.04 -0.13
CA SER A 28 8.18 -5.32 -0.53
C SER A 28 8.68 -4.30 -1.54
N SER A 29 7.85 -3.93 -2.52
CA SER A 29 8.23 -2.97 -3.56
C SER A 29 8.39 -1.56 -2.99
N VAL A 30 7.53 -1.15 -2.05
CA VAL A 30 7.71 0.11 -1.31
C VAL A 30 9.03 0.12 -0.54
N ALA A 31 9.36 -0.99 0.13
CA ALA A 31 10.62 -1.10 0.86
C ALA A 31 11.82 -1.01 -0.08
N THR A 32 11.78 -1.65 -1.25
CA THR A 32 12.81 -1.52 -2.29
C THR A 32 12.98 -0.07 -2.74
N VAL A 33 11.90 0.61 -3.14
CA VAL A 33 11.97 2.01 -3.58
C VAL A 33 12.54 2.92 -2.49
N LEU A 34 12.12 2.76 -1.24
CA LEU A 34 12.64 3.56 -0.13
C LEU A 34 14.11 3.24 0.17
N SER A 35 14.51 1.96 0.08
CA SER A 35 15.90 1.57 0.29
C SER A 35 16.83 2.09 -0.80
N ASP A 36 16.34 2.18 -2.04
CA ASP A 36 17.14 2.61 -3.18
C ASP A 36 17.24 4.14 -3.30
N LEU A 37 16.19 4.86 -2.88
CA LEU A 37 16.07 6.31 -3.09
C LEU A 37 16.20 7.16 -1.82
N CYS A 38 16.10 6.58 -0.62
CA CYS A 38 16.27 7.31 0.64
C CYS A 38 17.55 6.89 1.36
N GLY A 39 18.31 7.89 1.83
CA GLY A 39 19.42 7.71 2.74
C GLY A 39 19.01 7.67 4.23
N PRO A 40 19.98 7.46 5.13
CA PRO A 40 19.73 7.46 6.58
C PRO A 40 19.12 8.79 7.06
N GLY A 41 18.04 8.70 7.83
CA GLY A 41 17.30 9.84 8.37
C GLY A 41 16.38 10.55 7.37
N GLU A 42 16.37 10.14 6.10
CA GLU A 42 15.58 10.78 5.06
C GLU A 42 14.12 10.32 5.06
N TRP A 43 13.24 11.21 4.59
CA TRP A 43 11.80 10.97 4.52
C TRP A 43 11.30 11.27 3.12
N MET A 44 10.60 10.32 2.51
CA MET A 44 10.02 10.50 1.18
C MET A 44 8.59 11.02 1.28
N PRO A 45 8.19 12.05 0.52
CA PRO A 45 6.79 12.42 0.40
C PRO A 45 5.96 11.27 -0.20
N MET A 46 4.79 10.97 0.36
CA MET A 46 3.92 9.88 -0.15
C MET A 46 3.51 10.07 -1.60
N LYS A 47 3.36 11.33 -2.04
CA LYS A 47 3.11 11.65 -3.45
C LYS A 47 4.25 11.20 -4.35
N THR A 48 5.50 11.42 -3.92
CA THR A 48 6.69 11.01 -4.69
C THR A 48 6.79 9.50 -4.71
N LEU A 49 6.65 8.84 -3.55
CA LEU A 49 6.64 7.37 -3.49
C LEU A 49 5.60 6.76 -4.43
N HIS A 50 4.38 7.33 -4.46
CA HIS A 50 3.32 6.88 -5.36
C HIS A 50 3.73 6.98 -6.84
N THR A 51 4.33 8.11 -7.25
CA THR A 51 4.84 8.28 -8.60
C THR A 51 5.92 7.25 -8.93
N GLU A 52 6.89 7.05 -8.04
CA GLU A 52 7.99 6.08 -8.25
C GLU A 52 7.46 4.65 -8.40
N LEU A 53 6.47 4.27 -7.59
CA LEU A 53 5.84 2.95 -7.70
C LEU A 53 5.11 2.78 -9.05
N MET A 54 4.42 3.82 -9.50
CA MET A 54 3.74 3.81 -10.80
C MET A 54 4.73 3.75 -11.96
N ASP A 55 5.85 4.45 -11.87
CA ASP A 55 6.87 4.47 -12.94
C ASP A 55 7.62 3.13 -13.01
N GLN A 56 8.10 2.62 -11.87
CA GLN A 56 8.91 1.41 -11.81
C GLN A 56 8.08 0.13 -11.98
N PHE A 57 6.87 0.09 -11.42
CA PHE A 57 6.06 -1.13 -11.36
C PHE A 57 4.74 -1.04 -12.10
N GLY A 58 4.30 0.13 -12.58
CA GLY A 58 2.98 0.29 -13.21
C GLY A 58 2.76 -0.57 -14.45
N ASN A 59 3.83 -0.94 -15.16
CA ASN A 59 3.77 -1.84 -16.32
C ASN A 59 3.81 -3.33 -15.95
N VAL A 60 4.30 -3.66 -14.75
CA VAL A 60 4.46 -5.05 -14.27
C VAL A 60 3.29 -5.46 -13.40
N TRP A 61 2.79 -4.54 -12.57
CA TRP A 61 1.67 -4.77 -11.68
C TRP A 61 0.35 -4.83 -12.44
N HIS A 62 -0.40 -5.90 -12.21
CA HIS A 62 -1.75 -6.00 -12.71
C HIS A 62 -2.64 -4.98 -12.03
N HIS A 63 -3.31 -4.14 -12.83
CA HIS A 63 -4.22 -3.10 -12.35
C HIS A 63 -5.22 -3.63 -11.31
N SER A 64 -5.78 -4.83 -11.45
CA SER A 64 -6.73 -5.38 -10.48
C SER A 64 -6.14 -5.59 -9.08
N ARG A 65 -4.84 -5.86 -8.95
CA ARG A 65 -4.18 -6.23 -7.69
C ARG A 65 -3.78 -5.00 -6.87
N VAL A 66 -3.20 -4.01 -7.53
CA VAL A 66 -2.58 -2.85 -6.85
C VAL A 66 -3.42 -1.58 -6.90
N ARG A 67 -4.44 -1.52 -7.77
CA ARG A 67 -5.29 -0.32 -7.94
C ARG A 67 -5.92 0.16 -6.65
N LYS A 68 -6.39 -0.75 -5.78
CA LYS A 68 -6.94 -0.39 -4.45
C LYS A 68 -5.97 0.37 -3.55
N TYR A 69 -4.67 0.20 -3.74
CA TYR A 69 -3.63 0.90 -2.96
C TYR A 69 -3.15 2.18 -3.65
N LEU A 70 -3.15 2.21 -4.99
CA LEU A 70 -2.61 3.32 -5.78
C LEU A 70 -3.68 4.28 -6.32
N THR A 71 -4.96 3.99 -6.09
CA THR A 71 -6.08 4.86 -6.46
C THR A 71 -6.96 5.18 -5.26
N ALA A 72 -7.75 6.24 -5.39
CA ALA A 72 -8.75 6.63 -4.40
C ALA A 72 -10.11 5.97 -4.66
N ASP A 73 -10.22 5.07 -5.64
CA ASP A 73 -11.50 4.59 -6.20
C ASP A 73 -12.37 3.88 -5.14
N ASP A 74 -11.72 3.18 -4.20
CA ASP A 74 -12.40 2.44 -3.12
C ASP A 74 -12.71 3.30 -1.88
N TRP A 75 -12.32 4.59 -1.89
CA TRP A 75 -12.40 5.48 -0.74
C TRP A 75 -13.29 6.69 -1.02
N SER A 76 -14.02 7.16 0.00
CA SER A 76 -14.86 8.34 -0.21
C SER A 76 -14.00 9.56 -0.56
N VAL A 77 -14.50 10.41 -1.46
CA VAL A 77 -13.80 11.65 -1.90
C VAL A 77 -13.46 12.55 -0.70
N ILE A 78 -14.28 12.50 0.35
CA ILE A 78 -14.11 13.25 1.59
C ILE A 78 -12.93 12.71 2.41
N GLU A 79 -12.78 11.39 2.51
CA GLU A 79 -11.70 10.74 3.26
C GLU A 79 -10.36 10.78 2.51
N ALA A 80 -10.39 10.41 1.23
CA ALA A 80 -9.19 10.42 0.40
C ALA A 80 -8.70 11.86 0.13
N LYS A 81 -9.61 12.85 0.20
CA LYS A 81 -9.35 14.25 -0.18
C LYS A 81 -8.70 14.36 -1.57
N GLY A 82 -9.09 13.46 -2.47
CA GLY A 82 -8.53 13.36 -3.83
C GLY A 82 -7.10 12.81 -3.93
N ARG A 83 -6.53 12.24 -2.87
CA ARG A 83 -5.18 11.64 -2.90
C ARG A 83 -5.23 10.20 -3.39
N PRO A 84 -4.64 9.87 -4.55
CA PRO A 84 -4.65 8.52 -5.08
C PRO A 84 -3.88 7.52 -4.21
N TRP A 85 -2.88 7.99 -3.44
CA TRP A 85 -2.09 7.16 -2.52
C TRP A 85 -2.74 6.93 -1.15
N TYR A 86 -4.03 7.25 -0.97
CA TYR A 86 -4.69 7.07 0.33
C TYR A 86 -4.79 5.59 0.73
N GLY A 87 -5.07 4.69 -0.21
CA GLY A 87 -5.04 3.25 0.03
C GLY A 87 -3.66 2.74 0.44
N LEU A 88 -2.60 3.22 -0.22
CA LEU A 88 -1.21 2.92 0.12
C LEU A 88 -0.87 3.37 1.54
N LEU A 89 -1.29 4.57 1.94
CA LEU A 89 -1.12 5.05 3.31
C LEU A 89 -1.77 4.11 4.34
N GLY A 90 -2.97 3.62 4.04
CA GLY A 90 -3.67 2.63 4.86
C GLY A 90 -2.91 1.31 4.94
N LEU A 91 -2.37 0.83 3.81
CA LEU A 91 -1.57 -0.39 3.75
C LEU A 91 -0.31 -0.28 4.60
N LEU A 92 0.48 0.77 4.42
CA LEU A 92 1.75 0.95 5.15
C LEU A 92 1.56 1.08 6.66
N ARG A 93 0.43 1.64 7.11
CA ARG A 93 0.05 1.68 8.53
C ARG A 93 -0.18 0.29 9.15
N LYS A 94 -0.43 -0.75 8.34
CA LYS A 94 -0.54 -2.13 8.82
C LYS A 94 0.82 -2.78 9.12
N TYR A 95 1.92 -2.17 8.68
CA TYR A 95 3.29 -2.68 8.81
C TYR A 95 4.22 -1.68 9.54
N PRO A 96 3.89 -1.27 10.78
CA PRO A 96 4.67 -0.28 11.54
C PRO A 96 6.08 -0.76 11.91
N GLU A 97 6.33 -2.07 11.87
CA GLU A 97 7.66 -2.66 12.06
C GLU A 97 8.62 -2.37 10.90
N HIS A 98 8.07 -2.04 9.72
CA HIS A 98 8.84 -1.75 8.51
C HIS A 98 8.84 -0.27 8.15
N PHE A 99 7.70 0.40 8.31
CA PHE A 99 7.51 1.78 7.86
C PHE A 99 7.11 2.72 9.00
N VAL A 100 7.66 3.93 8.95
CA VAL A 100 7.22 5.04 9.79
C VAL A 100 6.60 6.10 8.89
N ILE A 101 5.42 6.59 9.27
CA ILE A 101 4.71 7.64 8.55
C ILE A 101 4.64 8.88 9.42
N ASN A 102 5.07 10.01 8.87
CA ASN A 102 4.92 11.32 9.48
C ASN A 102 3.87 12.13 8.70
N THR A 103 2.81 12.53 9.38
CA THR A 103 1.77 13.38 8.79
C THR A 103 1.88 14.78 9.37
N LYS A 104 2.13 15.76 8.49
CA LYS A 104 2.16 17.18 8.84
C LYS A 104 0.91 17.86 8.32
N SER A 105 0.26 18.65 9.16
CA SER A 105 -0.86 19.50 8.77
C SER A 105 -0.45 20.98 8.81
N LYS A 106 -0.80 21.72 7.76
CA LYS A 106 -0.63 23.17 7.70
C LYS A 106 -1.95 23.80 7.25
N GLY A 107 -2.73 24.28 8.22
CA GLY A 107 -4.10 24.74 7.97
C GLY A 107 -4.97 23.60 7.46
N ARG A 108 -5.53 23.74 6.25
CA ARG A 108 -6.34 22.70 5.59
C ARG A 108 -5.51 21.70 4.78
N ALA A 109 -4.23 21.99 4.52
CA ALA A 109 -3.34 21.11 3.76
C ALA A 109 -2.75 20.03 4.67
N ILE A 110 -2.68 18.80 4.15
CA ILE A 110 -2.05 17.66 4.82
C ILE A 110 -0.93 17.17 3.89
N SER A 111 0.23 16.89 4.48
CA SER A 111 1.38 16.31 3.80
C SER A 111 1.84 15.08 4.56
N GLU A 112 1.86 13.94 3.88
CA GLU A 112 2.33 12.68 4.42
C GLU A 112 3.72 12.34 3.88
N PHE A 113 4.58 11.89 4.78
CA PHE A 113 5.94 11.43 4.49
C PHE A 113 6.13 10.03 5.08
N VAL A 114 6.98 9.23 4.45
CA VAL A 114 7.27 7.86 4.87
C VAL A 114 8.77 7.59 4.81
N SER A 115 9.24 6.78 5.74
CA SER A 115 10.60 6.23 5.75
C SER A 115 10.54 4.77 6.21
N LEU A 116 11.58 4.01 5.87
CA LEU A 116 11.86 2.73 6.52
C LEU A 116 12.29 2.96 7.97
N VAL A 117 11.85 2.09 8.87
CA VAL A 117 12.32 2.08 10.28
C VAL A 117 13.84 1.91 10.35
N SER A 118 14.40 1.06 9.49
CA SER A 118 15.84 0.78 9.42
C SER A 118 16.69 1.98 9.00
N LEU A 119 16.12 2.96 8.31
CA LEU A 119 16.84 4.19 7.91
C LEU A 119 16.85 5.25 9.01
N LEU A 120 15.97 5.14 10.02
CA LEU A 120 15.86 6.11 11.10
C LEU A 120 16.59 5.67 12.39
N SER A 121 17.16 4.46 12.38
CA SER A 121 17.81 3.81 13.53
C SER A 121 19.32 4.04 13.55
#